data_AF-A0A7R9KU62-F1
#
_entry.id   AF-A0A7R9KU62-F1
#
_cell.length_a   1.000
_cell.length_b   1.000
_cell.length_c   1.000
_cell.angle_alpha   90.00
_cell.angle_beta   90.00
_cell.angle_gamma   90.00
#
_symmetry.space_group_name_H-M   'P 1'
#
loop_
_entity.id
_entity.type
_entity.pdbx_description
1 polymer ?
#
loop_
_entity_poly.entity_id
_entity_poly.type
_entity_poly.pdbx_seq_one_letter_code
_entity_poly.pdbx_strand_id
1 'polypeptide(L)'
;YCECYEAKILCSSLCKCCGCKNFEESFERKTLMHLADAAEVRSAQQNVATKNKLWSSDFKPKLPIRVDGDRLPCSFITAEVIEATCQCLLAQAEHGERGDIENKIIEKLVIEEFGRCLTQIIDCAAKTRK
;
A
#
# COMPACT_ATOMS: atom_id res chain seq x y z
N TYR A 1 -23.26 -9.21 -5.26
CA TYR A 1 -23.10 -9.20 -6.73
C TYR A 1 -23.56 -7.85 -7.26
N CYS A 2 -22.89 -7.24 -8.25
CA CYS A 2 -23.20 -5.89 -8.75
C CYS A 2 -23.14 -5.86 -10.29
N GLU A 3 -24.27 -5.60 -10.94
CA GLU A 3 -24.42 -5.56 -12.40
C GLU A 3 -23.63 -4.40 -13.02
N CYS A 4 -23.62 -3.23 -12.38
CA CYS A 4 -22.82 -2.09 -12.85
C CYS A 4 -21.32 -2.44 -12.91
N TYR A 5 -20.82 -3.14 -11.89
CA TYR A 5 -19.42 -3.56 -11.83
C TYR A 5 -19.07 -4.59 -12.91
N GLU A 6 -19.96 -5.54 -13.16
CA GLU A 6 -19.82 -6.52 -14.25
C GLU A 6 -19.80 -5.82 -15.61
N ALA A 7 -20.72 -4.88 -15.84
CA ALA A 7 -20.83 -4.08 -17.06
C ALA A 7 -19.78 -2.96 -17.20
N LYS A 8 -18.79 -2.90 -16.29
CA LYS A 8 -17.70 -1.90 -16.28
C LYS A 8 -18.16 -0.44 -16.20
N ILE A 9 -19.32 -0.18 -15.63
CA ILE A 9 -19.85 1.17 -15.35
C ILE A 9 -19.89 1.47 -13.85
N LEU A 10 -19.96 2.75 -13.49
CA LEU A 10 -20.09 3.19 -12.11
C LEU A 10 -21.54 3.05 -11.63
N CYS A 11 -21.70 2.82 -10.32
CA CYS A 11 -23.00 2.98 -9.70
C CYS A 11 -23.36 4.47 -9.66
N SER A 12 -24.64 4.78 -9.87
CA SER A 12 -25.17 6.15 -9.81
C SER A 12 -26.18 6.28 -8.67
N SER A 13 -26.77 7.48 -8.51
CA SER A 13 -27.86 7.73 -7.55
C SER A 13 -29.13 6.91 -7.81
N LEU A 14 -29.27 6.32 -9.01
CA LEU A 14 -30.38 5.42 -9.33
C LEU A 14 -30.18 4.02 -8.72
N CYS A 15 -28.96 3.69 -8.31
CA CYS A 15 -28.65 2.40 -7.69
C CYS A 15 -29.01 2.42 -6.19
N LYS A 16 -29.74 1.40 -5.73
CA LYS A 16 -30.11 1.23 -4.31
C LYS A 16 -29.09 0.40 -3.54
N CYS A 17 -27.80 0.72 -3.68
CA CYS A 17 -26.71 -0.02 -3.07
C CYS A 17 -26.53 0.33 -1.59
N CYS A 18 -26.32 -0.67 -0.73
CA CYS A 18 -25.87 -0.46 0.65
C CYS A 18 -24.33 -0.55 0.70
N GLY A 19 -23.65 0.52 1.14
CA GLY A 19 -22.18 0.55 1.23
C GLY A 19 -21.48 0.46 -0.11
N CYS A 20 -21.97 1.19 -1.13
CA CYS A 20 -21.39 1.16 -2.47
C CYS A 20 -19.91 1.56 -2.49
N LYS A 21 -19.07 0.71 -3.08
CA LYS A 21 -17.65 1.01 -3.35
C LYS A 21 -17.36 1.16 -4.85
N ASN A 22 -18.38 1.14 -5.71
CA ASN A 22 -18.23 1.25 -7.16
C ASN A 22 -18.53 2.67 -7.65
N PHE A 23 -17.74 3.64 -7.21
CA PHE A 23 -17.81 5.05 -7.61
C PHE A 23 -16.39 5.57 -7.93
N GLU A 24 -16.29 6.71 -8.60
CA GLU A 24 -15.03 7.23 -9.19
C GLU A 24 -13.90 7.37 -8.14
N GLU A 25 -14.19 7.92 -6.97
CA GLU A 25 -13.19 8.17 -5.92
C GLU A 25 -13.00 7.00 -4.94
N SER A 26 -13.63 5.84 -5.13
CA SER A 26 -13.43 4.71 -4.21
C SER A 26 -11.99 4.24 -4.24
N PHE A 27 -11.38 4.20 -3.05
CA PHE A 27 -10.02 3.68 -2.87
C PHE A 27 -9.93 2.22 -3.33
N GLU A 28 -10.87 1.39 -2.93
CA GLU A 28 -10.91 -0.03 -3.29
C GLU A 28 -11.03 -0.23 -4.81
N ARG A 29 -11.87 0.56 -5.48
CA ARG A 29 -11.99 0.51 -6.95
C ARG A 29 -10.68 0.90 -7.64
N LYS A 30 -10.04 1.99 -7.19
CA LYS A 30 -8.76 2.45 -7.75
C LYS A 30 -7.65 1.42 -7.55
N THR A 31 -7.54 0.81 -6.37
CA THR A 31 -6.58 -0.28 -6.10
C THR A 31 -6.80 -1.46 -7.04
N LEU A 32 -8.05 -1.90 -7.23
CA LEU A 32 -8.38 -3.01 -8.13
C LEU A 32 -8.05 -2.70 -9.59
N MET A 33 -8.29 -1.46 -10.04
CA MET A 33 -7.92 -1.03 -11.40
C MET A 33 -6.41 -1.11 -11.61
N HIS A 34 -5.61 -0.52 -10.70
CA HIS A 34 -4.15 -0.54 -10.81
C HIS A 34 -3.57 -1.97 -10.79
N LEU A 35 -4.18 -2.90 -10.05
CA LEU A 35 -3.79 -4.30 -10.05
C LEU A 35 -4.06 -4.98 -11.40
N ALA A 36 -5.17 -4.65 -12.05
CA ALA A 36 -5.50 -5.14 -13.38
C ALA A 36 -4.53 -4.60 -14.43
N ASP A 37 -4.24 -3.29 -14.40
CA ASP A 37 -3.25 -2.66 -15.30
C ASP A 37 -1.86 -3.29 -15.11
N ALA A 38 -1.44 -3.49 -13.85
CA ALA A 38 -0.16 -4.13 -13.55
C ALA A 38 -0.11 -5.60 -14.01
N ALA A 39 -1.24 -6.31 -13.99
CA ALA A 39 -1.32 -7.67 -14.52
C ALA A 39 -1.21 -7.69 -16.05
N GLU A 40 -1.86 -6.75 -16.74
CA GLU A 40 -1.80 -6.62 -18.19
C GLU A 40 -0.37 -6.31 -18.67
N VAL A 41 0.33 -5.40 -17.99
CA VAL A 41 1.75 -5.11 -18.27
C VAL A 41 2.63 -6.35 -18.08
N ARG A 42 2.43 -7.12 -17.00
CA ARG A 42 3.18 -8.37 -16.77
C ARG A 42 2.92 -9.41 -17.86
N SER A 43 1.66 -9.60 -18.27
CA SER A 43 1.31 -10.52 -19.35
C SER A 43 1.90 -10.08 -20.70
N ALA A 44 1.88 -8.78 -21.01
CA ALA A 44 2.52 -8.24 -22.20
C ALA A 44 4.04 -8.47 -22.19
N GLN A 45 4.70 -8.24 -21.05
CA GLN A 45 6.15 -8.45 -20.90
C GLN A 45 6.53 -9.93 -21.01
N GLN A 46 5.69 -10.84 -20.51
CA GLN A 46 5.89 -12.28 -20.64
C GLN A 46 5.77 -12.75 -22.11
N ASN A 47 4.88 -12.13 -22.89
CA ASN A 47 4.74 -12.37 -24.33
C ASN A 47 5.92 -11.82 -25.17
N VAL A 48 6.59 -10.77 -24.69
CA VAL A 48 7.83 -10.25 -25.30
C VAL A 48 9.03 -11.16 -24.96
N ALA A 49 9.10 -11.67 -23.73
CA ALA A 49 10.17 -12.57 -23.30
C ALA A 49 10.17 -13.93 -24.02
N THR A 50 9.00 -14.47 -24.41
CA THR A 50 8.91 -15.73 -25.19
C THR A 50 9.35 -15.58 -26.63
N LYS A 51 9.22 -14.39 -27.25
CA LYS A 51 9.74 -14.13 -28.61
C LYS A 51 11.27 -13.94 -28.65
N ASN A 52 11.89 -13.58 -27.52
CA ASN A 52 13.34 -13.31 -27.45
C ASN A 52 14.19 -14.48 -26.94
N LYS A 53 13.62 -15.66 -26.68
CA LYS A 53 14.35 -16.86 -26.20
C LYS A 53 15.18 -17.60 -27.27
N LEU A 54 15.73 -16.90 -28.26
CA LEU A 54 16.77 -17.49 -29.14
C LEU A 54 18.19 -17.04 -28.80
N TRP A 55 18.44 -16.12 -27.86
CA TRP A 55 19.84 -15.82 -27.55
C TRP A 55 20.16 -15.51 -26.09
N SER A 56 21.17 -16.24 -25.61
CA SER A 56 22.09 -15.95 -24.52
C SER A 56 21.62 -16.22 -23.09
N SER A 57 22.11 -17.38 -22.61
CA SER A 57 22.59 -17.62 -21.25
C SER A 57 23.27 -16.39 -20.67
N ASP A 58 22.74 -15.86 -19.57
CA ASP A 58 23.47 -15.68 -18.31
C ASP A 58 22.54 -15.05 -17.27
N PHE A 59 22.25 -15.83 -16.23
CA PHE A 59 21.42 -15.41 -15.10
C PHE A 59 22.13 -14.32 -14.29
N LYS A 60 21.56 -13.11 -14.32
CA LYS A 60 21.59 -12.17 -13.20
C LYS A 60 20.17 -11.62 -13.03
N PRO A 61 19.47 -11.86 -11.90
CA PRO A 61 18.24 -11.14 -11.62
C PRO A 61 18.62 -9.71 -11.20
N LYS A 62 18.96 -8.87 -12.19
CA LYS A 62 18.87 -7.43 -12.01
C LYS A 62 17.38 -7.12 -12.09
N LEU A 63 16.72 -7.02 -10.94
CA LEU A 63 15.49 -6.27 -10.80
C LEU A 63 15.75 -4.87 -11.38
N PRO A 64 15.17 -4.47 -12.53
CA PRO A 64 15.17 -3.07 -12.90
C PRO A 64 13.95 -2.48 -12.21
N ILE A 65 14.01 -2.31 -10.88
CA ILE A 65 13.13 -1.33 -10.25
C ILE A 65 13.77 0.03 -10.55
N ARG A 66 13.55 0.51 -11.76
CA ARG A 66 13.55 1.95 -12.00
C ARG A 66 12.26 2.43 -11.35
N VAL A 67 12.38 2.96 -10.14
CA VAL A 67 11.34 3.81 -9.54
C VAL A 67 11.36 5.09 -10.36
N ASP A 68 10.72 5.06 -11.52
CA ASP A 68 10.54 6.23 -12.35
C ASP A 68 9.35 7.01 -11.79
N GLY A 69 9.67 8.06 -11.03
CA GLY A 69 9.19 9.41 -11.31
C GLY A 69 7.74 9.78 -11.03
N ASP A 70 6.77 8.89 -11.12
CA ASP A 70 5.35 9.30 -11.03
C ASP A 70 4.80 9.06 -9.63
N ARG A 71 5.07 10.06 -8.79
CA ARG A 71 4.41 10.30 -7.50
C ARG A 71 2.90 10.13 -7.67
N LEU A 72 2.37 9.02 -7.14
CA LEU A 72 0.94 8.87 -6.90
C LEU A 72 0.44 10.06 -6.05
N PRO A 73 -0.67 10.71 -6.42
CA PRO A 73 -1.30 11.68 -5.55
C PRO A 73 -1.74 10.96 -4.27
N CYS A 74 -1.12 11.33 -3.15
CA CYS A 74 -1.34 10.79 -1.79
C CYS A 74 -0.66 9.46 -1.41
N SER A 75 0.59 9.20 -1.79
CA SER A 75 1.43 8.21 -1.07
C SER A 75 2.13 8.84 0.15
N PHE A 76 1.35 9.26 1.16
CA PHE A 76 1.93 9.78 2.41
C PHE A 76 2.50 8.65 3.28
N ILE A 77 1.88 7.47 3.21
CA ILE A 77 2.35 6.27 3.90
C ILE A 77 3.25 5.51 2.93
N THR A 78 4.52 5.89 2.91
CA THR A 78 5.56 5.19 2.16
C THR A 78 6.08 3.98 2.93
N ALA A 79 6.81 3.08 2.26
CA ALA A 79 7.50 1.97 2.91
C ALA A 79 8.44 2.46 4.04
N GLU A 80 9.09 3.61 3.84
CA GLU A 80 9.97 4.23 4.84
C GLU A 80 9.20 4.68 6.08
N VAL A 81 7.98 5.24 5.92
CA VAL A 81 7.13 5.64 7.06
C VAL A 81 6.65 4.41 7.84
N ILE A 82 6.29 3.33 7.13
CA ILE A 82 5.90 2.06 7.75
C ILE A 82 7.09 1.47 8.52
N GLU A 83 8.26 1.41 7.89
CA GLU A 83 9.48 0.88 8.51
C GLU A 83 9.87 1.68 9.75
N ALA A 84 9.89 3.01 9.68
CA ALA A 84 10.17 3.87 10.82
C ALA A 84 9.16 3.64 11.96
N THR A 85 7.88 3.51 11.64
CA THR A 85 6.83 3.22 12.63
C THR A 85 7.08 1.86 13.30
N CYS A 86 7.35 0.81 12.52
CA CYS A 86 7.66 -0.51 13.05
C CYS A 86 8.92 -0.51 13.93
N GLN A 87 9.96 0.24 13.53
CA GLN A 87 11.18 0.39 14.32
C GLN A 87 10.89 1.06 15.68
N CYS A 88 10.05 2.10 15.72
CA CYS A 88 9.63 2.72 16.98
C CYS A 88 8.91 1.73 17.91
N LEU A 89 7.99 0.92 17.38
CA LEU A 89 7.26 -0.07 18.18
C LEU A 89 8.18 -1.16 18.73
N LEU A 90 9.08 -1.69 17.89
CA LEU A 90 10.04 -2.71 18.29
C LEU A 90 11.02 -2.19 19.34
N ALA A 91 11.53 -0.97 19.17
CA ALA A 91 12.40 -0.34 20.15
C ALA A 91 11.68 -0.17 21.50
N GLN A 92 10.41 0.27 21.50
CA GLN A 92 9.62 0.44 22.72
C GLN A 92 9.38 -0.89 23.45
N ALA A 93 9.13 -1.98 22.70
CA ALA A 93 9.00 -3.32 23.26
C ALA A 93 10.32 -3.81 23.87
N GLU A 94 11.42 -3.70 23.13
CA GLU A 94 12.76 -4.12 23.56
C GLU A 94 13.24 -3.34 24.80
N HIS A 95 12.95 -2.05 24.88
CA HIS A 95 13.23 -1.24 26.07
C HIS A 95 12.45 -1.72 27.30
N GLY A 96 11.20 -2.14 27.11
CA GLY A 96 10.37 -2.71 28.17
C GLY A 96 10.93 -4.04 28.69
N GLU A 97 11.30 -4.93 27.78
CA GLU A 97 11.86 -6.24 28.11
C GLU A 97 13.23 -6.13 28.79
N ARG A 98 14.09 -5.22 28.33
CA ARG A 98 15.41 -4.96 28.96
C ARG A 98 15.28 -4.33 30.35
N GLY A 99 14.16 -3.66 30.63
CA GLY A 99 13.86 -3.04 31.92
C GLY A 99 13.18 -3.96 32.94
N ASP A 100 12.97 -5.24 32.62
CA ASP A 100 12.21 -6.21 33.43
C ASP A 100 10.81 -5.68 33.82
N ILE A 101 10.17 -4.98 32.88
CA ILE A 101 8.84 -4.41 33.05
C ILE A 101 7.79 -5.51 32.82
N GLU A 102 6.68 -5.50 33.56
CA GLU A 102 5.58 -6.44 33.35
C GLU A 102 5.02 -6.32 31.91
N ASN A 103 4.83 -7.46 31.24
CA ASN A 103 4.34 -7.51 29.84
C ASN A 103 3.10 -6.66 29.57
N LYS A 104 2.15 -6.58 30.52
CA LYS A 104 0.95 -5.73 30.38
C LYS A 104 1.28 -4.24 30.26
N ILE A 105 2.31 -3.80 30.97
CA ILE A 105 2.79 -2.42 30.92
C ILE A 105 3.53 -2.19 29.61
N ILE A 106 4.34 -3.15 29.14
CA ILE A 106 5.02 -3.08 27.84
C ILE A 106 3.99 -2.96 26.70
N GLU A 107 2.96 -3.81 26.69
CA GLU A 107 1.89 -3.77 25.69
C GLU A 107 1.21 -2.39 25.66
N LYS A 108 0.89 -1.84 26.83
CA LYS A 108 0.33 -0.50 26.95
C LYS A 108 1.25 0.56 26.34
N LEU A 109 2.55 0.50 26.64
CA LEU A 109 3.54 1.46 26.12
C LEU A 109 3.70 1.37 24.60
N VAL A 110 3.66 0.16 24.03
CA VAL A 110 3.71 -0.06 22.57
C VAL A 110 2.46 0.51 21.89
N ILE A 111 1.27 0.31 22.47
CA ILE A 111 0.02 0.87 21.93
C ILE A 111 0.04 2.40 22.00
N GLU A 112 0.53 2.98 23.09
CA GLU A 112 0.71 4.43 23.22
C GLU A 112 1.69 4.98 22.18
N GLU A 113 2.80 4.28 21.93
CA GLU A 113 3.77 4.65 20.89
C GLU A 113 3.16 4.58 19.48
N PHE A 114 2.36 3.55 19.21
CA PHE A 114 1.65 3.46 17.93
C PHE A 114 0.70 4.65 17.71
N GLY A 115 -0.05 5.03 18.75
CA GLY A 115 -0.91 6.21 18.72
C GLY A 115 -0.13 7.51 18.46
N ARG A 116 1.06 7.66 19.05
CA ARG A 116 1.96 8.80 18.78
C ARG A 116 2.43 8.81 17.32
N CYS A 117 2.89 7.69 16.79
CA CYS A 117 3.31 7.59 15.38
C CYS A 117 2.16 7.95 14.42
N LEU A 118 0.95 7.43 14.65
CA LEU A 118 -0.23 7.75 13.83
C LEU A 118 -0.56 9.24 13.86
N THR A 119 -0.49 9.88 15.03
CA THR A 119 -0.75 11.32 15.16
C THR A 119 0.25 12.14 14.34
N GLN A 120 1.55 11.78 14.40
CA GLN A 120 2.59 12.44 13.61
C GLN A 120 2.38 12.25 12.10
N ILE A 121 1.98 11.04 11.69
CA ILE A 121 1.64 10.74 10.29
C ILE A 121 0.47 11.61 9.83
N ILE A 122 -0.59 11.71 10.62
CA ILE A 122 -1.77 12.53 10.31
C ILE A 122 -1.40 14.02 10.23
N ASP A 123 -0.65 14.54 11.20
CA ASP A 123 -0.23 15.95 11.24
C ASP A 123 0.64 16.33 10.04
N CYS A 124 1.58 15.46 9.67
CA CYS A 124 2.41 15.67 8.50
C CYS A 124 1.57 15.62 7.21
N ALA A 125 0.63 14.67 7.09
CA ALA A 125 -0.28 14.60 5.96
C ALA A 125 -1.22 15.83 5.85
N ALA A 126 -1.60 16.42 6.99
CA ALA A 126 -2.40 17.64 7.03
C ALA A 126 -1.60 18.90 6.63
N LYS A 127 -0.31 18.95 6.96
CA LYS A 127 0.60 20.05 6.56
C LYS A 127 0.92 20.05 5.07
N THR A 128 1.02 18.88 4.44
CA THR A 128 1.30 18.76 2.99
C THR A 128 0.13 19.21 2.09
N ARG A 129 -1.08 19.42 2.65
CA ARG A 129 -2.27 19.87 1.92
C ARG A 129 -2.53 21.39 1.95
N LYS A 130 -1.62 22.18 2.53
CA LYS A 130 -1.60 23.65 2.48
C LYS A 130 -0.47 24.13 1.59
#